data_AF-D6PB67-F1
#
_entry.id   AF-D6PB67-F1
#
_cell.length_a   1.000
_cell.length_b   1.000
_cell.length_c   1.000
_cell.angle_alpha   90.00
_cell.angle_beta   90.00
_cell.angle_gamma   90.00
#
_symmetry.space_group_name_H-M   'P 1'
#
loop_
_entity.id
_entity.type
_entity.pdbx_description
1 polymer ?
#
loop_
_entity_poly.entity_id
_entity_poly.type
_entity_poly.pdbx_seq_one_letter_code
_entity_poly.pdbx_strand_id
1 'polypeptide(L)'
;MLNVTARQDLMNKIVETLNVVVEDARFEFKEDKMQATVVDASHVAMIDMKVDAAAFESWELEETDLALELRKVKELISLGGLMTLLTWRIQPIPVFLR
;
A
#
# COMPACT_ATOMS: atom_id res chain seq x y z
N MET A 1 -10.14 -8.85 6.58
CA MET A 1 -10.68 -8.28 5.32
C MET A 1 -10.03 -6.92 5.12
N LEU A 2 -9.66 -6.52 3.90
CA LEU A 2 -9.11 -5.17 3.61
C LEU A 2 -10.01 -4.47 2.60
N ASN A 3 -10.39 -3.22 2.87
CA ASN A 3 -11.15 -2.35 1.97
C ASN A 3 -10.76 -0.87 2.22
N VAL A 4 -9.69 -0.43 1.58
CA VAL A 4 -9.13 0.92 1.75
C VAL A 4 -9.25 1.68 0.43
N THR A 5 -9.73 2.92 0.48
CA THR A 5 -9.81 3.80 -0.70
C THR A 5 -8.89 4.99 -0.51
N ALA A 6 -8.05 5.27 -1.49
CA ALA A 6 -7.14 6.40 -1.50
C ALA A 6 -7.26 7.18 -2.81
N ARG A 7 -6.87 8.44 -2.78
CA ARG A 7 -6.58 9.17 -4.02
C ARG A 7 -5.35 8.57 -4.70
N GLN A 8 -5.38 8.53 -6.03
CA GLN A 8 -4.30 7.98 -6.85
C GLN A 8 -2.95 8.68 -6.59
N ASP A 9 -2.96 10.01 -6.39
CA ASP A 9 -1.75 10.80 -6.13
C ASP A 9 -1.04 10.39 -4.83
N LEU A 10 -1.82 10.13 -3.77
CA LEU A 10 -1.31 9.62 -2.51
C LEU A 10 -0.60 8.27 -2.70
N MET A 11 -1.29 7.32 -3.35
CA MET A 11 -0.73 5.98 -3.58
C MET A 11 0.52 6.02 -4.47
N ASN A 12 0.51 6.83 -5.53
CA ASN A 12 1.68 6.98 -6.38
C ASN A 12 2.87 7.54 -5.59
N LYS A 13 2.64 8.57 -4.76
CA LYS A 13 3.70 9.16 -3.94
C LYS A 13 4.30 8.17 -2.93
N ILE A 14 3.46 7.35 -2.30
CA ILE A 14 3.90 6.28 -1.39
C ILE A 14 4.80 5.29 -2.13
N VAL A 15 4.33 4.76 -3.26
CA VAL A 15 5.05 3.74 -4.04
C VAL A 15 6.36 4.31 -4.61
N GLU A 16 6.34 5.52 -5.16
CA GLU A 16 7.53 6.18 -5.69
C GLU A 16 8.59 6.43 -4.62
N THR A 17 8.16 6.81 -3.41
CA THR A 17 9.08 7.05 -2.29
C THR A 17 9.77 5.75 -1.85
N LEU A 18 9.03 4.66 -1.73
CA LEU A 18 9.60 3.36 -1.33
C LEU A 18 10.49 2.75 -2.43
N ASN A 19 10.12 2.96 -3.71
CA ASN A 19 10.83 2.38 -4.85
C ASN A 19 12.23 2.98 -5.07
N VAL A 20 12.56 4.11 -4.42
CA VAL A 20 13.94 4.66 -4.39
C VAL A 20 14.93 3.68 -3.76
N VAL A 21 14.44 2.81 -2.86
CA VAL A 21 15.28 2.06 -1.93
C VAL A 21 15.16 0.55 -2.12
N VAL A 22 13.97 0.06 -2.48
CA VAL A 22 13.67 -1.37 -2.62
C VAL A 22 12.74 -1.65 -3.80
N GLU A 23 12.75 -2.88 -4.31
CA GLU A 23 11.83 -3.33 -5.35
C GLU A 23 10.50 -3.87 -4.78
N ASP A 24 10.55 -4.48 -3.60
CA ASP A 24 9.41 -5.03 -2.87
C ASP A 24 9.25 -4.34 -1.51
N ALA A 25 8.01 -4.13 -1.08
CA ALA A 25 7.73 -3.61 0.26
C ALA A 25 6.57 -4.36 0.92
N ARG A 26 6.66 -4.49 2.25
CA ARG A 26 5.56 -4.91 3.10
C ARG A 26 4.78 -3.67 3.55
N PHE A 27 3.53 -3.59 3.14
CA PHE A 27 2.56 -2.63 3.64
C PHE A 27 1.82 -3.26 4.81
N GLU A 28 1.94 -2.68 5.98
CA GLU A 28 1.22 -3.12 7.17
C GLU A 28 0.04 -2.16 7.39
N PHE A 29 -1.18 -2.69 7.27
CA PHE A 29 -2.41 -1.94 7.48
C PHE A 29 -2.89 -2.20 8.91
N LYS A 30 -2.86 -1.15 9.73
CA LYS A 30 -3.25 -1.15 11.15
C LYS A 30 -4.56 -0.39 11.34
N GLU A 31 -5.10 -0.40 12.55
CA GLU A 31 -6.36 0.29 12.85
C GLU A 31 -6.32 1.79 12.46
N ASP A 32 -5.20 2.47 12.70
CA ASP A 32 -5.06 3.92 12.58
C ASP A 32 -4.12 4.39 11.46
N LYS A 33 -3.43 3.48 10.77
CA LYS A 33 -2.39 3.85 9.79
C LYS A 33 -2.03 2.73 8.81
N MET A 34 -1.45 3.13 7.69
CA MET A 34 -0.57 2.29 6.89
C MET A 34 0.89 2.56 7.27
N GLN A 35 1.69 1.52 7.46
CA GLN A 35 3.14 1.65 7.65
C GLN A 35 3.93 0.77 6.69
N ALA A 36 5.12 1.24 6.32
CA ALA A 36 6.10 0.49 5.55
C ALA A 36 7.51 0.87 6.02
N THR A 37 8.28 -0.12 6.48
CA THR A 37 9.68 0.06 6.86
C THR A 37 10.55 -0.73 5.89
N VAL A 38 11.45 -0.05 5.20
CA VAL A 38 12.32 -0.64 4.17
C VAL A 38 13.75 -0.17 4.35
N VAL A 39 14.70 -1.05 4.06
CA VAL A 39 16.14 -0.81 4.13
C VAL A 39 16.74 -1.17 2.78
N ASP A 40 17.66 -0.35 2.29
CA ASP A 40 18.33 -0.60 1.01
C ASP A 40 19.26 -1.81 1.08
N ALA A 41 19.64 -2.35 -0.09
CA ALA A 41 20.50 -3.52 -0.16
C ALA A 41 21.89 -3.32 0.48
N SER A 42 22.41 -2.09 0.51
CA SER A 42 23.68 -1.78 1.17
C SER A 42 23.57 -1.55 2.67
N HIS A 43 22.35 -1.51 3.21
CA HIS A 43 22.03 -1.29 4.64
C HIS A 43 22.50 0.07 5.17
N VAL A 44 22.51 1.09 4.31
CA VAL A 44 22.94 2.46 4.63
C VAL A 44 21.76 3.42 4.79
N ALA A 45 20.66 3.17 4.10
CA ALA A 45 19.46 4.00 4.06
C ALA A 45 18.22 3.22 4.48
N MET A 46 17.42 3.82 5.35
CA MET A 46 16.14 3.29 5.80
C MET A 46 15.04 4.33 5.59
N ILE A 47 13.90 3.87 5.08
CA ILE A 47 12.65 4.62 5.10
C ILE A 47 11.72 3.94 6.11
N ASP A 48 11.30 4.70 7.13
CA ASP A 48 10.18 4.38 8.01
C ASP A 48 9.01 5.31 7.64
N MET A 49 8.07 4.79 6.85
CA MET A 49 6.90 5.52 6.38
C MET A 49 5.68 5.17 7.21
N LYS A 50 4.97 6.20 7.68
CA LYS A 50 3.68 6.08 8.37
C LYS A 50 2.71 7.07 7.73
N VAL A 51 1.56 6.57 7.30
CA VAL A 51 0.47 7.37 6.72
C VAL A 51 -0.77 7.12 7.56
N ASP A 52 -1.26 8.18 8.19
CA ASP A 52 -2.47 8.14 9.02
C ASP A 52 -3.69 7.69 8.18
N ALA A 53 -4.57 6.88 8.77
CA ALA A 53 -5.83 6.44 8.16
C ALA A 53 -6.68 7.63 7.68
N ALA A 54 -6.60 8.78 8.35
CA ALA A 54 -7.30 10.00 7.96
C ALA A 54 -6.82 10.62 6.63
N ALA A 55 -5.67 10.19 6.09
CA ALA A 55 -5.22 10.59 4.76
C ALA A 55 -5.95 9.84 3.62
N PHE A 56 -6.67 8.77 3.95
CA PHE A 56 -7.42 7.93 3.02
C PHE A 56 -8.89 8.36 2.95
N GLU A 57 -9.56 8.08 1.84
CA GLU A 57 -11.00 8.38 1.66
C GLU A 57 -11.89 7.38 2.39
N SER A 58 -11.46 6.12 2.46
CA SER A 58 -12.13 5.09 3.25
C SER A 58 -11.11 4.16 3.90
N TRP A 59 -11.41 3.73 5.12
CA TRP A 59 -10.52 2.87 5.91
C TRP A 59 -11.33 1.81 6.65
N GLU A 60 -11.60 0.70 5.97
CA GLU A 60 -12.33 -0.44 6.53
C GLU A 60 -11.48 -1.70 6.42
N LEU A 61 -10.94 -2.18 7.54
CA LEU A 61 -10.07 -3.34 7.52
C LEU A 61 -10.02 -4.09 8.85
N GLU A 62 -9.61 -5.35 8.75
CA GLU A 62 -8.95 -6.10 9.81
C GLU A 62 -7.46 -6.00 9.56
N GLU A 63 -6.66 -5.86 10.63
CA GLU A 63 -5.21 -5.70 10.48
C GLU A 63 -4.62 -6.80 9.60
N THR A 64 -3.83 -6.39 8.62
CA THR A 64 -3.24 -7.30 7.65
C THR A 64 -2.02 -6.69 7.02
N ASP A 65 -1.15 -7.54 6.52
CA ASP A 65 0.08 -7.12 5.88
C ASP A 65 0.15 -7.66 4.46
N LEU A 66 0.56 -6.81 3.53
CA LEU A 66 0.68 -7.12 2.11
C LEU A 66 2.10 -6.86 1.63
N ALA A 67 2.79 -7.91 1.22
CA ALA A 67 4.06 -7.79 0.51
C ALA A 67 3.78 -7.69 -1.00
N LEU A 68 4.24 -6.62 -1.64
CA LEU A 68 3.98 -6.35 -3.05
C LEU A 68 5.24 -5.84 -3.76
N GLU A 69 5.37 -6.23 -5.03
CA GLU A 69 6.35 -5.66 -5.95
C GLU A 69 5.91 -4.27 -6.38
N LEU A 70 6.70 -3.26 -6.02
CA LEU A 70 6.34 -1.85 -6.16
C LEU A 70 6.20 -1.42 -7.63
N ARG A 71 7.00 -2.00 -8.54
CA ARG A 71 6.89 -1.68 -9.99
C ARG A 71 5.53 -2.08 -10.55
N LYS A 72 5.06 -3.29 -10.25
CA LYS A 72 3.72 -3.75 -10.68
C LYS A 72 2.60 -2.91 -10.09
N VAL A 73 2.71 -2.53 -8.82
CA VAL A 73 1.73 -1.63 -8.18
C VAL A 73 1.72 -0.28 -8.90
N LYS A 74 2.89 0.29 -9.22
CA LYS A 74 3.01 1.56 -9.95
C LYS A 74 2.36 1.48 -11.33
N GLU A 75 2.60 0.41 -12.07
CA GLU A 75 1.97 0.18 -13.38
C GLU A 75 0.45 0.20 -13.26
N LEU A 76 -0.12 -0.51 -12.28
CA LEU A 76 -1.57 -0.54 -12.04
C LEU A 76 -2.12 0.83 -11.65
N ILE A 77 -1.43 1.56 -10.76
CA ILE A 77 -1.82 2.92 -10.37
C ILE A 77 -1.84 3.84 -11.61
N SER A 78 -0.88 3.70 -12.52
CA SER A 78 -0.74 4.58 -13.70
C SER A 78 -1.86 4.43 -14.74
N LEU A 79 -2.65 3.36 -14.68
CA LEU A 79 -3.80 3.16 -15.56
C LEU A 79 -4.97 4.11 -15.23
N GLY A 80 -5.00 4.65 -14.01
CA GLY A 80 -5.98 5.66 -13.59
C GLY A 80 -5.63 7.07 -14.07
N GLY A 81 -6.65 7.95 -14.12
CA GLY A 81 -6.46 9.37 -14.41
C GLY A 81 -6.18 10.20 -13.16
N LEU A 82 -5.57 11.38 -13.32
CA LEU A 82 -5.38 12.33 -12.22
C LEU A 82 -6.69 12.56 -11.45
N MET A 83 -6.58 12.65 -10.13
CA MET A 83 -7.71 12.80 -9.20
C MET A 83 -8.67 11.60 -9.11
N THR A 84 -8.31 10.44 -9.67
CA THR A 84 -9.10 9.21 -9.46
C THR A 84 -8.91 8.65 -8.05
N LEU A 85 -9.93 7.90 -7.62
CA LEU A 85 -9.88 7.09 -6.41
C LEU A 85 -9.53 5.65 -6.76
N LEU A 86 -8.67 5.05 -5.96
CA LEU A 86 -8.26 3.65 -6.06
C LEU A 86 -8.71 2.92 -4.79
N THR A 87 -9.37 1.78 -4.96
CA THR A 87 -9.76 0.92 -3.84
C THR A 87 -8.91 -0.34 -3.83
N TRP A 88 -8.25 -0.58 -2.69
CA TRP A 88 -7.52 -1.79 -2.38
C TRP A 88 -8.43 -2.72 -1.59
N ARG A 89 -8.75 -3.88 -2.18
CA ARG A 89 -9.68 -4.84 -1.58
C ARG A 89 -9.09 -6.23 -1.55
N ILE A 90 -9.12 -6.86 -0.37
CA ILE A 90 -8.81 -8.28 -0.18
C ILE A 90 -9.92 -8.92 0.61
N GLN A 91 -10.51 -9.95 0.02
CA GLN A 91 -11.56 -10.75 0.63
C GLN A 91 -11.01 -12.10 1.11
N PRO A 92 -11.47 -12.61 2.26
CA PRO A 92 -11.18 -13.99 2.64
C PRO A 92 -11.79 -14.94 1.61
N ILE A 93 -11.03 -15.95 1.19
CA ILE A 93 -11.54 -16.99 0.29
C ILE A 93 -12.56 -17.83 1.07
N PRO A 94 -13.81 -17.97 0.60
CA PRO A 94 -14.80 -18.82 1.26
C PRO A 94 -14.31 -20.27 1.35
N VAL A 95 -14.38 -20.86 2.54
CA VAL A 95 -13.88 -22.22 2.82
C VAL A 95 -14.65 -23.30 2.02
N PHE A 96 -15.84 -23.00 1.50
CA PHE A 96 -16.67 -23.91 0.70
C PHE A 96 -16.15 -24.19 -0.73
N LEU A 97 -15.05 -23.56 -1.15
CA LEU A 97 -14.40 -23.80 -2.45
C LEU A 97 -13.12 -24.67 -2.35
N ARG A 98 -12.93 -25.40 -1.25
CA ARG A 98 -11.86 -26.41 -1.08
C ARG A 98 -12.41 -27.82 -1.02
#